data_AF-A0A345XXA3-F1
#
_entry.id   AF-A0A345XXA3-F1
#
_cell.length_a   1.000
_cell.length_b   1.000
_cell.length_c   1.000
_cell.angle_alpha   90.00
_cell.angle_beta   90.00
_cell.angle_gamma   90.00
#
_symmetry.space_group_name_H-M   'P 1'
#
loop_
_entity.id
_entity.type
_entity.pdbx_description
1 polymer ?
#
loop_
_entity_poly.entity_id
_entity_poly.type
_entity_poly.pdbx_seq_one_letter_code
_entity_poly.pdbx_strand_id
1 'polypeptide(L)'
;MNDTPGWASPGSSPSDPADDREGKASEGEQRTPPDEPTPADQPPRNWSAQQPPPAGGPGWGAPPPPPPHGQQGWGQWNNAWNQPPPAARPGVIPLRPLGVGEILDGAVSSARAHWRTALGIALGVAVLVQCASTIASGIWLRNNSGLEALEDNPEPSTEELTDALSGTLSSAGVELLATVIGTVVATAMLTIVVSRAVLGRQVTIGEAWAEARPQLGRMLGLTMLVLLIVTGAVVAGFAPGLAIALAGAEVGGSLLAVLGGLAGLVAAVWLWVRYCLSAPALMLEKQGVVAALRRSAKLVRNSWWRTFGIQLLAVLLVTVVGFIVQIPASVVASVVDGEGPAGMFTSTDFSVSWTYLIIVGIGAVIASAVTLPLSAGITALLYMDQRIRREALDLELARAAGVDDAASPPPASPPPGS
;
A
#
# COMPACT_ATOMS: atom_id res chain seq x y z
N MET A 1 -38.66 -49.97 -7.82
CA MET A 1 -38.84 -50.70 -6.56
C MET A 1 -38.47 -49.77 -5.44
N ASN A 2 -39.47 -49.53 -4.63
CA ASN A 2 -39.62 -48.71 -3.44
C ASN A 2 -38.46 -48.64 -2.41
N ASP A 3 -38.57 -47.58 -1.62
CA ASP A 3 -38.18 -47.43 -0.21
C ASP A 3 -36.80 -46.85 0.16
N THR A 4 -36.83 -45.54 0.42
CA THR A 4 -36.01 -44.83 1.40
C THR A 4 -36.20 -45.45 2.80
N PRO A 5 -35.14 -45.45 3.63
CA PRO A 5 -35.26 -44.96 5.01
C PRO A 5 -34.21 -43.88 5.27
N GLY A 6 -34.48 -42.76 5.94
CA GLY A 6 -35.13 -42.68 7.24
C GLY A 6 -34.06 -42.29 8.27
N TRP A 7 -34.02 -41.02 8.64
CA TRP A 7 -33.08 -40.44 9.61
C TRP A 7 -33.43 -40.86 11.04
N ALA A 8 -32.44 -41.13 11.90
CA ALA A 8 -32.64 -41.18 13.36
C ALA A 8 -31.34 -40.85 14.12
N SER A 9 -31.48 -39.93 15.08
CA SER A 9 -30.45 -39.49 16.04
C SER A 9 -30.25 -40.52 17.14
N PRO A 10 -29.02 -40.79 17.61
CA PRO A 10 -28.80 -41.50 18.87
C PRO A 10 -28.62 -40.53 20.04
N GLY A 11 -29.50 -40.63 21.03
CA GLY A 11 -29.30 -40.10 22.38
C GLY A 11 -28.55 -41.09 23.28
N SER A 12 -27.73 -40.52 24.17
CA SER A 12 -27.38 -40.93 25.54
C SER A 12 -27.21 -42.43 25.92
N SER A 13 -25.95 -42.79 26.22
CA SER A 13 -25.38 -43.55 27.38
C SER A 13 -26.08 -44.82 27.91
N PRO A 14 -25.36 -45.86 28.45
CA PRO A 14 -24.31 -45.69 29.47
C PRO A 14 -23.21 -46.80 29.54
N SER A 15 -22.39 -46.70 30.59
CA SER A 15 -21.55 -47.72 31.27
C SER A 15 -20.16 -48.07 30.70
N ASP A 16 -19.16 -47.52 31.39
CA ASP A 16 -17.82 -48.10 31.64
C ASP A 16 -17.94 -49.31 32.60
N PRO A 17 -16.96 -50.23 32.66
CA PRO A 17 -15.90 -50.06 33.67
C PRO A 17 -14.51 -50.69 33.39
N ALA A 18 -13.51 -50.11 34.09
CA ALA A 18 -12.31 -50.70 34.70
C ALA A 18 -11.15 -51.13 33.75
N ASP A 19 -9.86 -51.05 34.09
CA ASP A 19 -9.11 -50.83 35.35
C ASP A 19 -7.68 -50.34 34.97
N ASP A 20 -6.90 -50.01 36.00
CA ASP A 20 -5.42 -49.94 36.09
C ASP A 20 -4.80 -48.52 36.10
N ARG A 21 -4.61 -47.91 37.29
CA ARG A 21 -3.44 -48.03 38.23
C ARG A 21 -2.18 -47.35 37.67
N GLU A 22 -1.43 -46.45 38.29
CA GLU A 22 -1.07 -45.99 39.65
C GLU A 22 -0.53 -44.54 39.47
N GLY A 23 -0.40 -43.61 40.42
CA GLY A 23 -0.40 -43.59 41.87
C GLY A 23 0.38 -42.34 42.36
N LYS A 24 -0.07 -41.79 43.49
CA LYS A 24 0.49 -40.76 44.42
C LYS A 24 -0.45 -39.55 44.61
N ALA A 25 -1.32 -39.49 45.63
CA ALA A 25 -1.10 -39.43 47.10
C ALA A 25 -0.37 -38.13 47.51
N SER A 26 -0.80 -37.25 48.42
CA SER A 26 -1.91 -37.14 49.41
C SER A 26 -1.92 -35.65 49.83
N GLU A 27 -3.03 -34.99 50.20
CA GLU A 27 -3.62 -34.80 51.55
C GLU A 27 -4.51 -33.55 51.34
N GLY A 28 -5.78 -33.45 51.73
CA GLY A 28 -6.46 -33.95 52.90
C GLY A 28 -6.99 -32.72 53.65
N GLU A 29 -8.29 -32.44 53.56
CA GLU A 29 -9.13 -32.11 54.72
C GLU A 29 -10.61 -32.07 54.32
N GLN A 30 -11.47 -32.57 55.21
CA GLN A 30 -12.89 -32.87 55.03
C GLN A 30 -13.79 -31.68 55.42
N ARG A 31 -14.97 -31.54 54.81
CA ARG A 31 -16.31 -31.75 55.43
C ARG A 31 -17.44 -31.04 54.67
N THR A 32 -18.58 -31.70 54.76
CA THR A 32 -19.87 -31.67 54.03
C THR A 32 -20.80 -30.46 54.32
N PRO A 33 -21.90 -30.30 53.52
CA PRO A 33 -22.75 -29.10 53.37
C PRO A 33 -24.03 -29.20 54.28
N PRO A 34 -25.07 -28.32 54.25
CA PRO A 34 -25.97 -28.06 53.09
C PRO A 34 -26.65 -26.65 53.03
N ASP A 35 -27.52 -26.50 52.00
CA ASP A 35 -28.71 -25.63 51.87
C ASP A 35 -28.65 -24.30 51.05
N GLU A 36 -29.29 -24.37 49.86
CA GLU A 36 -29.88 -23.31 48.99
C GLU A 36 -31.04 -22.53 49.66
N PRO A 37 -31.76 -21.55 49.04
CA PRO A 37 -31.66 -20.87 47.72
C PRO A 37 -31.66 -19.31 47.84
N THR A 38 -31.31 -18.48 46.84
CA THR A 38 -32.20 -17.81 45.85
C THR A 38 -31.41 -16.73 45.06
N PRO A 39 -31.85 -16.29 43.86
CA PRO A 39 -31.06 -15.50 42.92
C PRO A 39 -31.21 -13.96 43.09
N ALA A 40 -30.10 -13.24 42.99
CA ALA A 40 -30.06 -11.77 43.04
C ALA A 40 -29.90 -11.13 41.64
N ASP A 41 -30.95 -10.42 41.25
CA ASP A 41 -31.03 -9.05 40.74
C ASP A 41 -30.24 -8.56 39.50
N GLN A 42 -31.07 -8.05 38.59
CA GLN A 42 -30.80 -7.27 37.39
C GLN A 42 -30.32 -5.83 37.70
N PRO A 43 -29.66 -5.15 36.74
CA PRO A 43 -29.08 -3.82 36.96
C PRO A 43 -30.11 -2.66 36.96
N PRO A 44 -29.85 -1.54 37.67
CA PRO A 44 -30.80 -0.45 37.80
C PRO A 44 -30.84 0.50 36.57
N ARG A 45 -32.07 0.80 36.14
CA ARG A 45 -32.42 1.90 35.22
C ARG A 45 -32.63 3.20 36.01
N ASN A 46 -31.86 4.24 35.71
CA ASN A 46 -32.18 5.61 36.13
C ASN A 46 -31.68 6.63 35.10
N TRP A 47 -32.60 7.26 34.35
CA TRP A 47 -32.38 8.56 33.72
C TRP A 47 -33.63 9.39 33.99
N SER A 48 -33.48 10.38 34.88
CA SER A 48 -34.51 11.33 35.27
C SER A 48 -34.61 12.49 34.29
N ALA A 49 -35.84 12.95 34.12
CA ALA A 49 -36.23 14.13 33.36
C ALA A 49 -35.77 15.42 34.05
N GLN A 50 -35.30 16.39 33.27
CA GLN A 50 -35.16 17.79 33.66
C GLN A 50 -36.10 18.63 32.80
N GLN A 51 -37.19 19.08 33.41
CA GLN A 51 -38.13 20.10 32.90
C GLN A 51 -37.95 21.39 33.74
N PRO A 52 -37.91 22.59 33.14
CA PRO A 52 -38.03 23.85 33.88
C PRO A 52 -39.50 24.24 34.15
N PRO A 53 -39.75 25.18 35.08
CA PRO A 53 -41.02 25.31 35.82
C PRO A 53 -42.10 26.18 35.13
N PRO A 54 -43.37 26.11 35.60
CA PRO A 54 -44.50 26.82 34.99
C PRO A 54 -44.68 28.23 35.58
N ALA A 55 -45.01 29.19 34.72
CA ALA A 55 -45.54 30.50 35.11
C ALA A 55 -46.88 30.73 34.38
N GLY A 56 -47.93 31.01 35.16
CA GLY A 56 -49.32 31.08 34.72
C GLY A 56 -49.80 32.46 34.26
N GLY A 57 -51.02 32.49 33.70
CA GLY A 57 -51.81 33.71 33.47
C GLY A 57 -52.68 33.64 32.21
N PRO A 58 -54.01 33.90 32.27
CA PRO A 58 -54.98 33.48 31.24
C PRO A 58 -55.31 34.56 30.20
N GLY A 59 -55.54 34.15 28.94
CA GLY A 59 -56.03 35.05 27.90
C GLY A 59 -56.53 34.30 26.66
N TRP A 60 -57.84 34.33 26.44
CA TRP A 60 -58.51 33.90 25.21
C TRP A 60 -58.19 34.89 24.07
N GLY A 61 -57.81 34.40 22.87
CA GLY A 61 -57.81 35.22 21.65
C GLY A 61 -56.93 34.76 20.49
N ALA A 62 -57.60 34.27 19.43
CA ALA A 62 -57.22 34.19 18.01
C ALA A 62 -56.10 33.20 17.54
N PRO A 63 -56.34 32.40 16.47
CA PRO A 63 -55.32 31.57 15.84
C PRO A 63 -54.34 32.40 14.95
N PRO A 64 -53.04 32.06 14.91
CA PRO A 64 -52.08 32.68 13.99
C PRO A 64 -52.27 32.18 12.54
N PRO A 65 -51.93 33.01 11.52
CA PRO A 65 -52.19 32.72 10.11
C PRO A 65 -51.30 31.60 9.54
N PRO A 66 -51.73 30.91 8.47
CA PRO A 66 -50.96 29.82 7.87
C PRO A 66 -49.72 30.35 7.11
N PRO A 67 -48.58 29.63 7.13
CA PRO A 67 -47.41 30.00 6.35
C PRO A 67 -47.63 29.80 4.84
N PRO A 68 -46.90 30.54 3.97
CA PRO A 68 -47.15 30.55 2.54
C PRO A 68 -46.74 29.23 1.89
N HIS A 69 -47.52 28.82 0.89
CA HIS A 69 -47.25 27.65 0.06
C HIS A 69 -45.94 27.85 -0.72
N GLY A 70 -44.84 27.30 -0.22
CA GLY A 70 -43.64 27.04 -1.00
C GLY A 70 -43.74 25.67 -1.64
N GLN A 71 -43.74 25.62 -2.97
CA GLN A 71 -43.58 24.37 -3.72
C GLN A 71 -42.21 23.75 -3.38
N GLN A 72 -42.16 22.87 -2.38
CA GLN A 72 -40.98 22.07 -2.09
C GLN A 72 -41.15 20.69 -2.73
N GLY A 73 -40.30 20.46 -3.72
CA GLY A 73 -40.40 19.39 -4.70
C GLY A 73 -40.42 17.99 -4.12
N TRP A 74 -41.41 17.23 -4.58
CA TRP A 74 -41.54 15.78 -4.53
C TRP A 74 -40.37 14.99 -5.19
N GLY A 75 -39.27 15.65 -5.56
CA GLY A 75 -38.10 15.02 -6.18
C GLY A 75 -37.04 14.51 -5.20
N GLN A 76 -37.09 14.90 -3.91
CA GLN A 76 -36.03 14.59 -2.95
C GLN A 76 -36.27 13.30 -2.16
N TRP A 77 -37.52 12.86 -2.04
CA TRP A 77 -37.89 11.61 -1.35
C TRP A 77 -37.55 10.33 -2.15
N ASN A 78 -37.42 10.43 -3.48
CA ASN A 78 -37.14 9.26 -4.32
C ASN A 78 -35.66 8.87 -4.36
N ASN A 79 -34.76 9.73 -3.85
CA ASN A 79 -33.31 9.47 -3.81
C ASN A 79 -32.82 8.90 -2.47
N ALA A 80 -33.68 8.74 -1.47
CA ALA A 80 -33.31 8.13 -0.19
C ALA A 80 -33.29 6.59 -0.27
N TRP A 81 -34.13 5.99 -1.12
CA TRP A 81 -34.26 4.54 -1.29
C TRP A 81 -33.31 3.93 -2.33
N ASN A 82 -32.64 4.78 -3.12
CA ASN A 82 -31.67 4.37 -4.15
C ASN A 82 -30.20 4.53 -3.71
N GLN A 83 -29.95 4.85 -2.45
CA GLN A 83 -28.59 4.88 -1.91
C GLN A 83 -28.19 3.48 -1.47
N PRO A 84 -27.14 2.88 -2.05
CA PRO A 84 -26.59 1.63 -1.55
C PRO A 84 -26.32 1.79 -0.04
N PRO A 85 -26.65 0.80 0.80
CA PRO A 85 -26.46 0.89 2.24
C PRO A 85 -25.00 1.30 2.53
N PRO A 86 -24.77 2.19 3.53
CA PRO A 86 -23.43 2.65 3.85
C PRO A 86 -22.55 1.45 4.19
N ALA A 87 -21.61 1.14 3.28
CA ALA A 87 -20.69 0.02 3.45
C ALA A 87 -19.95 0.17 4.78
N ALA A 88 -19.82 -0.95 5.51
CA ALA A 88 -19.08 -0.98 6.77
C ALA A 88 -17.68 -0.40 6.55
N ARG A 89 -17.28 0.54 7.42
CA ARG A 89 -15.94 1.15 7.45
C ARG A 89 -15.23 0.75 8.74
N PRO A 90 -14.66 -0.48 8.83
CA PRO A 90 -13.89 -0.87 10.01
C PRO A 90 -12.65 0.00 10.23
N GLY A 91 -12.14 0.64 9.15
CA GLY A 91 -11.02 1.58 9.17
C GLY A 91 -11.25 2.80 8.27
N VAL A 92 -10.16 3.39 7.78
CA VAL A 92 -10.19 4.68 7.04
C VAL A 92 -10.82 4.62 5.64
N ILE A 93 -11.15 3.43 5.11
CA ILE A 93 -11.55 3.23 3.71
C ILE A 93 -12.80 2.35 3.61
N PRO A 94 -13.76 2.69 2.73
CA PRO A 94 -14.95 1.88 2.50
C PRO A 94 -14.58 0.53 1.85
N LEU A 95 -15.19 -0.56 2.33
CA LEU A 95 -15.04 -1.90 1.75
C LEU A 95 -15.91 -2.05 0.49
N ARG A 96 -15.61 -1.26 -0.53
CA ARG A 96 -16.26 -1.29 -1.85
C ARG A 96 -15.22 -1.08 -2.95
N PRO A 97 -15.55 -1.36 -4.22
CA PRO A 97 -14.69 -1.01 -5.34
C PRO A 97 -14.35 0.49 -5.33
N LEU A 98 -13.06 0.83 -5.22
CA LEU A 98 -12.59 2.20 -4.97
C LEU A 98 -12.48 3.02 -6.25
N GLY A 99 -12.83 4.30 -6.20
CA GLY A 99 -12.48 5.29 -7.22
C GLY A 99 -11.00 5.68 -7.17
N VAL A 100 -10.49 6.34 -8.22
CA VAL A 100 -9.09 6.83 -8.24
C VAL A 100 -8.84 7.85 -7.11
N GLY A 101 -9.77 8.79 -6.91
CA GLY A 101 -9.71 9.76 -5.81
C GLY A 101 -9.75 9.08 -4.44
N GLU A 102 -10.60 8.06 -4.26
CA GLU A 102 -10.68 7.31 -3.00
C GLU A 102 -9.41 6.50 -2.71
N ILE A 103 -8.69 6.03 -3.74
CA ILE A 103 -7.38 5.38 -3.57
C ILE A 103 -6.33 6.39 -3.09
N LEU A 104 -6.29 7.60 -3.67
CA LEU A 104 -5.36 8.65 -3.27
C LEU A 104 -5.69 9.17 -1.87
N ASP A 105 -6.95 9.52 -1.61
CA ASP A 105 -7.43 9.97 -0.30
C ASP A 105 -7.24 8.88 0.76
N GLY A 106 -7.48 7.62 0.38
CA GLY A 106 -7.22 6.45 1.20
C GLY A 106 -5.75 6.31 1.57
N ALA A 107 -4.83 6.54 0.62
CA ALA A 107 -3.40 6.45 0.86
C ALA A 107 -2.93 7.56 1.81
N VAL A 108 -3.36 8.80 1.58
CA VAL A 108 -3.04 9.95 2.44
C VAL A 108 -3.66 9.79 3.83
N SER A 109 -4.91 9.37 3.93
CA SER A 109 -5.58 9.14 5.22
C SER A 109 -4.96 7.99 6.00
N SER A 110 -4.56 6.90 5.33
CA SER A 110 -3.81 5.79 5.95
C SER A 110 -2.46 6.24 6.46
N ALA A 111 -1.71 7.02 5.66
CA ALA A 111 -0.45 7.60 6.07
C ALA A 111 -0.63 8.56 7.26
N ARG A 112 -1.70 9.36 7.27
CA ARG A 112 -2.00 10.30 8.37
C ARG A 112 -2.44 9.60 9.65
N ALA A 113 -3.23 8.53 9.54
CA ALA A 113 -3.70 7.75 10.70
C ALA A 113 -2.53 7.12 11.48
N HIS A 114 -1.50 6.66 10.77
CA HIS A 114 -0.30 6.05 11.37
C HIS A 114 0.98 6.84 11.07
N TRP A 115 0.88 8.18 11.05
CA TRP A 115 1.97 9.05 10.59
C TRP A 115 3.28 8.85 11.34
N ARG A 116 3.24 8.55 12.64
CA ARG A 116 4.46 8.30 13.45
C ARG A 116 5.21 7.05 12.97
N THR A 117 4.47 5.97 12.74
CA THR A 117 5.04 4.70 12.27
C THR A 117 5.48 4.82 10.82
N ALA A 118 4.62 5.37 9.95
CA ALA A 118 4.90 5.52 8.54
C ALA A 118 6.08 6.46 8.26
N LEU A 119 6.12 7.65 8.89
CA LEU A 119 7.25 8.57 8.76
C LEU A 119 8.51 8.03 9.41
N GLY A 120 8.42 7.35 10.57
CA GLY A 120 9.60 6.76 11.21
C GLY A 120 10.27 5.71 10.32
N ILE A 121 9.49 4.85 9.68
CA ILE A 121 9.98 3.87 8.72
C ILE A 121 10.54 4.57 7.48
N ALA A 122 9.78 5.47 6.88
CA ALA A 122 10.18 6.17 5.65
C ALA A 122 11.45 6.99 5.86
N LEU A 123 11.56 7.73 6.96
CA LEU A 123 12.74 8.51 7.33
C LEU A 123 13.94 7.61 7.59
N GLY A 124 13.78 6.54 8.37
CA GLY A 124 14.88 5.61 8.67
C GLY A 124 15.44 4.95 7.40
N VAL A 125 14.55 4.51 6.51
CA VAL A 125 14.96 3.95 5.21
C VAL A 125 15.58 5.03 4.32
N ALA A 126 14.96 6.20 4.22
CA ALA A 126 15.45 7.30 3.39
C ALA A 126 16.86 7.75 3.82
N VAL A 127 17.11 7.91 5.13
CA VAL A 127 18.44 8.24 5.65
C VAL A 127 19.44 7.16 5.31
N LEU A 128 19.09 5.88 5.49
CA LEU A 128 20.00 4.78 5.18
C LEU A 128 20.38 4.75 3.69
N VAL A 129 19.39 4.85 2.80
CA VAL A 129 19.60 4.87 1.36
C VAL A 129 20.41 6.10 0.98
N GLN A 130 20.02 7.28 1.47
CA GLN A 130 20.69 8.52 1.10
C GLN A 130 22.12 8.60 1.59
N CYS A 131 22.42 8.12 2.81
CA CYS A 131 23.80 8.04 3.28
C CYS A 131 24.65 7.15 2.36
N ALA A 132 24.12 5.98 1.95
CA ALA A 132 24.80 5.10 1.02
C ALA A 132 25.00 5.77 -0.35
N SER A 133 23.98 6.42 -0.91
CA SER A 133 24.06 7.16 -2.17
C SER A 133 25.04 8.32 -2.09
N THR A 134 24.98 9.17 -1.07
CA THR A 134 25.89 10.32 -0.89
C THR A 134 27.34 9.86 -0.73
N ILE A 135 27.60 8.79 0.02
CA ILE A 135 28.94 8.21 0.14
C ILE A 135 29.42 7.64 -1.21
N ALA A 136 28.56 6.90 -1.92
CA ALA A 136 28.88 6.32 -3.22
C ALA A 136 29.21 7.40 -4.25
N SER A 137 28.38 8.44 -4.37
CA SER A 137 28.59 9.57 -5.26
C SER A 137 29.85 10.36 -4.89
N GLY A 138 30.11 10.61 -3.61
CA GLY A 138 31.29 11.34 -3.17
C GLY A 138 32.60 10.56 -3.35
N ILE A 139 32.59 9.24 -3.14
CA ILE A 139 33.74 8.37 -3.44
C ILE A 139 33.99 8.29 -4.94
N TRP A 140 32.91 8.08 -5.73
CA TRP A 140 32.99 8.03 -7.18
C TRP A 140 33.61 9.30 -7.71
N LEU A 141 33.09 10.47 -7.31
CA LEU A 141 33.58 11.75 -7.78
C LEU A 141 35.06 11.97 -7.46
N ARG A 142 35.50 11.59 -6.25
CA ARG A 142 36.92 11.73 -5.86
C ARG A 142 37.87 10.84 -6.66
N ASN A 143 37.38 9.70 -7.15
CA ASN A 143 38.20 8.66 -7.75
C ASN A 143 38.04 8.56 -9.27
N ASN A 144 37.28 9.46 -9.91
CA ASN A 144 36.93 9.31 -11.32
C ASN A 144 37.90 10.02 -12.27
N SER A 145 39.17 9.62 -12.20
CA SER A 145 40.21 10.07 -13.13
C SER A 145 39.92 9.69 -14.59
N GLY A 146 39.09 8.67 -14.82
CA GLY A 146 38.71 8.21 -16.16
C GLY A 146 37.80 9.21 -16.89
N LEU A 147 36.82 9.80 -16.21
CA LEU A 147 35.94 10.81 -16.83
C LEU A 147 36.68 12.14 -17.06
N GLU A 148 37.56 12.54 -16.15
CA GLU A 148 38.45 13.70 -16.35
C GLU A 148 39.35 13.49 -17.57
N ALA A 149 39.90 12.28 -17.74
CA ALA A 149 40.71 11.95 -18.91
C ALA A 149 39.91 11.96 -20.23
N LEU A 150 38.62 11.58 -20.22
CA LEU A 150 37.74 11.67 -21.40
C LEU A 150 37.37 13.12 -21.76
N GLU A 151 37.29 14.00 -20.77
CA GLU A 151 36.98 15.42 -20.97
C GLU A 151 38.17 16.17 -21.59
N ASP A 152 39.39 15.84 -21.13
CA ASP A 152 40.62 16.48 -21.60
C ASP A 152 41.19 15.87 -22.89
N ASN A 153 40.76 14.67 -23.29
CA ASN A 153 41.29 13.96 -24.47
C ASN A 153 40.22 13.77 -25.58
N PRO A 154 40.37 14.46 -26.74
CA PRO A 154 39.43 14.32 -27.86
C PRO A 154 39.52 12.98 -28.61
N GLU A 155 40.58 12.19 -28.41
CA GLU A 155 40.71 10.82 -28.92
C GLU A 155 41.07 9.87 -27.76
N PRO A 156 40.09 9.54 -26.90
CA PRO A 156 40.35 8.72 -25.73
C PRO A 156 40.71 7.29 -26.12
N SER A 157 41.71 6.74 -25.43
CA SER A 157 42.13 5.36 -25.60
C SER A 157 41.06 4.37 -25.10
N THR A 158 41.10 3.14 -25.59
CA THR A 158 40.18 2.08 -25.15
C THR A 158 40.28 1.81 -23.65
N GLU A 159 41.47 1.98 -23.05
CA GLU A 159 41.72 1.80 -21.62
C GLU A 159 41.04 2.90 -20.79
N GLU A 160 41.17 4.18 -21.20
CA GLU A 160 40.49 5.31 -20.56
C GLU A 160 38.97 5.18 -20.63
N LEU A 161 38.44 4.74 -21.79
CA LEU A 161 37.02 4.44 -21.96
C LEU A 161 36.57 3.32 -21.00
N THR A 162 37.33 2.23 -20.89
CA THR A 162 36.98 1.13 -19.98
C THR A 162 37.08 1.50 -18.51
N ASP A 163 38.05 2.34 -18.14
CA ASP A 163 38.21 2.81 -16.76
C ASP A 163 37.08 3.78 -16.37
N ALA A 164 36.73 4.72 -17.25
CA ALA A 164 35.59 5.61 -17.03
C ALA A 164 34.26 4.83 -16.94
N LEU A 165 34.05 3.85 -17.82
CA LEU A 165 32.87 3.00 -17.81
C LEU A 165 32.82 2.14 -16.55
N SER A 166 33.91 1.47 -16.17
CA SER A 166 33.94 0.61 -14.99
C SER A 166 33.76 1.40 -13.69
N GLY A 167 34.38 2.57 -13.57
CA GLY A 167 34.16 3.51 -12.48
C GLY A 167 32.69 3.92 -12.36
N THR A 168 32.07 4.32 -13.47
CA THR A 168 30.65 4.72 -13.54
C THR A 168 29.69 3.57 -13.27
N LEU A 169 29.95 2.37 -13.79
CA LEU A 169 29.12 1.19 -13.52
C LEU A 169 29.24 0.76 -12.06
N SER A 170 30.43 0.88 -11.45
CA SER A 170 30.63 0.50 -10.05
C SER A 170 29.86 1.40 -9.09
N SER A 171 29.86 2.72 -9.32
CA SER A 171 29.10 3.68 -8.52
C SER A 171 27.60 3.52 -8.71
N ALA A 172 27.15 3.39 -9.97
CA ALA A 172 25.75 3.10 -10.29
C ALA A 172 25.30 1.76 -9.66
N GLY A 173 26.18 0.76 -9.60
CA GLY A 173 25.93 -0.51 -8.93
C GLY A 173 25.70 -0.36 -7.43
N VAL A 174 26.51 0.44 -6.74
CA VAL A 174 26.34 0.72 -5.30
C VAL A 174 25.04 1.48 -5.05
N GLU A 175 24.74 2.50 -5.86
CA GLU A 175 23.49 3.26 -5.76
C GLU A 175 22.26 2.39 -6.03
N LEU A 176 22.34 1.52 -7.04
CA LEU A 176 21.29 0.55 -7.36
C LEU A 176 21.05 -0.40 -6.18
N LEU A 177 22.11 -0.93 -5.56
CA LEU A 177 22.00 -1.82 -4.40
C LEU A 177 21.35 -1.09 -3.22
N ALA A 178 21.80 0.12 -2.89
CA ALA A 178 21.21 0.92 -1.82
C ALA A 178 19.71 1.16 -2.07
N THR A 179 19.36 1.54 -3.30
CA THR A 179 17.97 1.79 -3.72
C THR A 179 17.12 0.52 -3.65
N VAL A 180 17.62 -0.62 -4.10
CA VAL A 180 16.91 -1.91 -4.04
C VAL A 180 16.65 -2.31 -2.59
N ILE A 181 17.67 -2.24 -1.73
CA ILE A 181 17.53 -2.58 -0.30
C ILE A 181 16.52 -1.66 0.36
N GLY A 182 16.63 -0.36 0.13
CA GLY A 182 15.69 0.63 0.65
C GLY A 182 14.25 0.36 0.19
N THR A 183 14.07 0.13 -1.11
CA THR A 183 12.75 -0.18 -1.69
C THR A 183 12.15 -1.45 -1.08
N VAL A 184 12.95 -2.50 -0.91
CA VAL A 184 12.51 -3.75 -0.29
C VAL A 184 12.04 -3.52 1.15
N VAL A 185 12.84 -2.84 1.97
CA VAL A 185 12.50 -2.57 3.38
C VAL A 185 11.30 -1.65 3.49
N ALA A 186 11.30 -0.51 2.78
CA ALA A 186 10.19 0.43 2.78
C ALA A 186 8.89 -0.22 2.33
N THR A 187 8.90 -0.92 1.19
CA THR A 187 7.70 -1.55 0.64
C THR A 187 7.18 -2.64 1.58
N ALA A 188 8.04 -3.50 2.11
CA ALA A 188 7.62 -4.57 3.03
C ALA A 188 6.97 -4.02 4.30
N MET A 189 7.61 -3.05 4.94
CA MET A 189 7.12 -2.48 6.20
C MET A 189 5.89 -1.58 5.99
N LEU A 190 5.91 -0.70 4.99
CA LEU A 190 4.79 0.22 4.74
C LEU A 190 3.55 -0.51 4.23
N THR A 191 3.69 -1.60 3.48
CA THR A 191 2.55 -2.43 3.07
C THR A 191 1.81 -3.00 4.28
N ILE A 192 2.53 -3.45 5.32
CA ILE A 192 1.93 -3.96 6.57
C ILE A 192 1.20 -2.84 7.32
N VAL A 193 1.83 -1.66 7.42
CA VAL A 193 1.22 -0.48 8.06
C VAL A 193 -0.08 -0.09 7.36
N VAL A 194 -0.07 -0.01 6.02
CA VAL A 194 -1.27 0.34 5.24
C VAL A 194 -2.36 -0.71 5.40
N SER A 195 -2.01 -2.00 5.32
CA SER A 195 -2.97 -3.10 5.52
C SER A 195 -3.69 -3.01 6.87
N ARG A 196 -2.95 -2.67 7.93
CA ARG A 196 -3.52 -2.55 9.28
C ARG A 196 -4.32 -1.28 9.47
N ALA A 197 -3.89 -0.17 8.86
CA ALA A 197 -4.63 1.09 8.82
C ALA A 197 -6.02 0.91 8.18
N VAL A 198 -6.10 0.16 7.07
CA VAL A 198 -7.35 -0.17 6.39
C VAL A 198 -8.30 -0.97 7.28
N LEU A 199 -7.75 -1.82 8.15
CA LEU A 199 -8.50 -2.63 9.11
C LEU A 199 -8.74 -1.93 10.46
N GLY A 200 -8.39 -0.64 10.59
CA GLY A 200 -8.56 0.13 11.83
C GLY A 200 -7.66 -0.32 12.98
N ARG A 201 -6.61 -1.11 12.71
CA ARG A 201 -5.69 -1.64 13.72
C ARG A 201 -4.43 -0.80 13.82
N GLN A 202 -3.98 -0.54 15.05
CA GLN A 202 -2.70 0.13 15.30
C GLN A 202 -1.52 -0.81 15.07
N VAL A 203 -0.41 -0.23 14.59
CA VAL A 203 0.86 -0.94 14.34
C VAL A 203 2.02 -0.05 14.74
N THR A 204 2.94 -0.64 15.50
CA THR A 204 4.23 -0.04 15.86
C THR A 204 5.32 -0.40 14.86
N ILE A 205 6.43 0.36 14.85
CA ILE A 205 7.57 0.10 13.95
C ILE A 205 8.18 -1.29 14.21
N GLY A 206 8.27 -1.70 15.48
CA GLY A 206 8.81 -3.00 15.87
C GLY A 206 7.95 -4.18 15.40
N GLU A 207 6.63 -4.05 15.51
CA GLU A 207 5.69 -5.06 14.99
C GLU A 207 5.76 -5.16 13.46
N ALA A 208 5.79 -4.01 12.76
CA ALA A 208 5.95 -3.98 11.30
C ALA A 208 7.26 -4.66 10.86
N TRP A 209 8.36 -4.42 11.58
CA TRP A 209 9.64 -5.08 11.31
C TRP A 209 9.58 -6.58 11.59
N ALA A 210 9.00 -7.00 12.71
CA ALA A 210 8.89 -8.41 13.09
C ALA A 210 8.06 -9.22 12.07
N GLU A 211 7.02 -8.61 11.49
CA GLU A 211 6.19 -9.21 10.45
C GLU A 211 6.84 -9.14 9.05
N ALA A 212 7.62 -8.10 8.76
CA ALA A 212 8.33 -7.93 7.47
C ALA A 212 9.61 -8.79 7.35
N ARG A 213 10.43 -8.88 8.40
CA ARG A 213 11.77 -9.52 8.39
C ARG A 213 11.82 -10.92 7.77
N PRO A 214 10.85 -11.85 7.99
CA PRO A 214 10.94 -13.20 7.45
C PRO A 214 10.75 -13.23 5.93
N GLN A 215 10.16 -12.17 5.38
CA GLN A 215 9.79 -12.08 3.98
C GLN A 215 10.80 -11.23 3.18
N LEU A 216 11.74 -10.53 3.82
CA LEU A 216 12.69 -9.63 3.14
C LEU A 216 13.52 -10.36 2.08
N GLY A 217 13.98 -11.59 2.33
CA GLY A 217 14.72 -12.37 1.32
C GLY A 217 13.87 -12.70 0.08
N ARG A 218 12.60 -13.04 0.28
CA ARG A 218 11.66 -13.27 -0.84
C ARG A 218 11.30 -11.98 -1.55
N MET A 219 11.16 -10.88 -0.81
CA MET A 219 10.88 -9.55 -1.34
C MET A 219 12.07 -9.01 -2.15
N LEU A 220 13.30 -9.25 -1.72
CA LEU A 220 14.52 -8.96 -2.46
C LEU A 220 14.56 -9.77 -3.75
N GLY A 221 14.34 -11.09 -3.68
CA GLY A 221 14.25 -11.93 -4.87
C GLY A 221 13.16 -11.49 -5.85
N LEU A 222 12.00 -11.09 -5.35
CA LEU A 222 10.91 -10.54 -6.16
C LEU A 222 11.31 -9.22 -6.83
N THR A 223 11.87 -8.28 -6.06
CA THR A 223 12.27 -6.96 -6.56
C THR A 223 13.36 -7.10 -7.62
N MET A 224 14.36 -7.95 -7.37
CA MET A 224 15.41 -8.25 -8.34
C MET A 224 14.88 -8.93 -9.60
N LEU A 225 13.93 -9.86 -9.46
CA LEU A 225 13.33 -10.54 -10.61
C LEU A 225 12.50 -9.57 -11.46
N VAL A 226 11.69 -8.71 -10.83
CA VAL A 226 10.92 -7.69 -11.55
C VAL A 226 11.86 -6.70 -12.23
N LEU A 227 12.90 -6.24 -11.54
CA LEU A 227 13.94 -5.38 -12.11
C LEU A 227 14.59 -6.04 -13.34
N LEU A 228 15.00 -7.29 -13.23
CA LEU A 228 15.62 -8.03 -14.34
C LEU A 228 14.66 -8.21 -15.52
N ILE A 229 13.38 -8.48 -15.27
CA ILE A 229 12.37 -8.62 -16.33
C ILE A 229 12.17 -7.29 -17.07
N VAL A 230 12.04 -6.19 -16.33
CA VAL A 230 11.78 -4.85 -16.90
C VAL A 230 13.01 -4.33 -17.64
N THR A 231 14.18 -4.36 -17.00
CA THR A 231 15.45 -3.93 -17.63
C THR A 231 15.84 -4.87 -18.76
N GLY A 232 15.63 -6.18 -18.62
CA GLY A 232 15.88 -7.16 -19.66
C GLY A 232 15.05 -6.92 -20.92
N ALA A 233 13.80 -6.46 -20.80
CA ALA A 233 12.98 -6.07 -21.94
C ALA A 233 13.56 -4.87 -22.71
N VAL A 234 14.09 -3.87 -21.98
CA VAL A 234 14.76 -2.72 -22.59
C VAL A 234 16.05 -3.15 -23.28
N VAL A 235 16.92 -3.90 -22.59
CA VAL A 235 18.19 -4.40 -23.14
C VAL A 235 17.95 -5.26 -24.38
N ALA A 236 16.96 -6.17 -24.34
CA ALA A 236 16.60 -7.00 -25.48
C ALA A 236 16.09 -6.15 -26.68
N GLY A 237 15.43 -5.02 -26.41
CA GLY A 237 15.04 -4.06 -27.44
C GLY A 237 16.23 -3.39 -28.13
N PHE A 238 17.24 -2.98 -27.36
CA PHE A 238 18.45 -2.34 -27.89
C PHE A 238 19.41 -3.32 -28.61
N ALA A 239 19.45 -4.59 -28.16
CA ALA A 239 20.47 -5.56 -28.56
C ALA A 239 20.65 -5.72 -30.09
N PRO A 240 19.59 -5.84 -30.92
CA PRO A 240 19.76 -6.01 -32.37
C PRO A 240 20.40 -4.79 -33.04
N GLY A 241 19.98 -3.58 -32.66
CA GLY A 241 20.51 -2.35 -33.23
C GLY A 241 21.97 -2.11 -32.84
N LEU A 242 22.30 -2.36 -31.57
CA LEU A 242 23.67 -2.25 -31.08
C LEU A 242 24.59 -3.25 -31.79
N ALA A 243 24.15 -4.51 -31.95
CA ALA A 243 24.93 -5.52 -32.66
C ALA A 243 25.23 -5.13 -34.13
N ILE A 244 24.27 -4.52 -34.83
CA ILE A 244 24.44 -4.06 -36.20
C ILE A 244 25.36 -2.83 -36.28
N ALA A 245 25.24 -1.90 -35.32
CA ALA A 245 26.09 -0.72 -35.25
C ALA A 245 27.56 -1.13 -35.05
N LEU A 246 27.81 -2.05 -34.11
CA LEU A 246 29.16 -2.59 -33.83
C LEU A 246 29.72 -3.42 -34.99
N ALA A 247 28.87 -3.93 -35.89
CA ALA A 247 29.29 -4.62 -37.10
C ALA A 247 29.66 -3.68 -38.27
N GLY A 248 29.67 -2.36 -38.05
CA GLY A 248 30.10 -1.34 -39.02
C GLY A 248 28.98 -0.64 -39.77
N ALA A 249 27.71 -0.97 -39.50
CA ALA A 249 26.55 -0.28 -40.07
C ALA A 249 25.99 0.75 -39.07
N GLU A 250 26.77 1.76 -38.71
CA GLU A 250 26.50 2.68 -37.61
C GLU A 250 25.15 3.40 -37.70
N VAL A 251 24.82 3.99 -38.86
CA VAL A 251 23.55 4.71 -39.06
C VAL A 251 22.35 3.76 -38.95
N GLY A 252 22.40 2.62 -39.65
CA GLY A 252 21.32 1.64 -39.67
C GLY A 252 21.12 0.97 -38.32
N GLY A 253 22.22 0.60 -37.66
CA GLY A 253 22.24 0.01 -36.33
C GLY A 253 21.72 0.97 -35.26
N SER A 254 22.13 2.25 -35.31
CA SER A 254 21.66 3.27 -34.36
C SER A 254 20.17 3.53 -34.50
N LEU A 255 19.65 3.62 -35.74
CA LEU A 255 18.20 3.75 -35.98
C LEU A 255 17.43 2.54 -35.45
N LEU A 256 17.92 1.33 -35.70
CA LEU A 256 17.34 0.10 -35.14
C LEU A 256 17.42 0.05 -33.61
N ALA A 257 18.50 0.55 -33.01
CA ALA A 257 18.68 0.59 -31.57
C ALA A 257 17.65 1.54 -30.93
N VAL A 258 17.41 2.70 -31.54
CA VAL A 258 16.38 3.65 -31.07
C VAL A 258 14.97 3.04 -31.20
N LEU A 259 14.63 2.45 -32.35
CA LEU A 259 13.32 1.84 -32.57
C LEU A 259 13.09 0.63 -31.67
N GLY A 260 14.09 -0.25 -31.58
CA GLY A 260 14.07 -1.43 -30.72
C GLY A 260 14.03 -1.05 -29.24
N GLY A 261 14.79 -0.02 -28.84
CA GLY A 261 14.75 0.56 -27.50
C GLY A 261 13.38 1.13 -27.14
N LEU A 262 12.70 1.83 -28.06
CA LEU A 262 11.34 2.32 -27.86
C LEU A 262 10.34 1.16 -27.71
N ALA A 263 10.44 0.12 -28.54
CA ALA A 263 9.62 -1.08 -28.41
C ALA A 263 9.88 -1.80 -27.07
N GLY A 264 11.16 -1.89 -26.67
CA GLY A 264 11.60 -2.43 -25.39
C GLY A 264 11.04 -1.62 -24.21
N LEU A 265 11.00 -0.29 -24.32
CA LEU A 265 10.40 0.60 -23.31
C LEU A 265 8.90 0.36 -23.17
N VAL A 266 8.17 0.24 -24.29
CA VAL A 266 6.74 -0.09 -24.26
C VAL A 266 6.51 -1.45 -23.59
N ALA A 267 7.33 -2.45 -23.92
CA ALA A 267 7.28 -3.77 -23.27
C ALA A 267 7.60 -3.69 -21.76
N ALA A 268 8.60 -2.89 -21.39
CA ALA A 268 9.01 -2.66 -20.01
C ALA A 268 7.89 -2.01 -19.18
N VAL A 269 7.22 -0.97 -19.71
CA VAL A 269 6.04 -0.35 -19.08
C VAL A 269 4.92 -1.37 -18.93
N TRP A 270 4.64 -2.16 -19.98
CA TRP A 270 3.62 -3.20 -19.92
C TRP A 270 3.90 -4.26 -18.84
N LEU A 271 5.15 -4.71 -18.72
CA LEU A 271 5.60 -5.67 -17.71
C LEU A 271 5.57 -5.06 -16.30
N TRP A 272 5.99 -3.81 -16.14
CA TRP A 272 5.96 -3.09 -14.87
C TRP A 272 4.53 -2.98 -14.33
N VAL A 273 3.57 -2.54 -15.16
CA VAL A 273 2.14 -2.48 -14.78
C VAL A 273 1.61 -3.88 -14.45
N ARG A 274 1.98 -4.89 -15.25
CA ARG A 274 1.56 -6.28 -15.03
C ARG A 274 2.03 -6.84 -13.68
N TYR A 275 3.19 -6.40 -13.17
CA TYR A 275 3.79 -6.92 -11.95
C TYR A 275 3.77 -5.98 -10.75
N CYS A 276 3.25 -4.76 -10.87
CA CYS A 276 3.24 -3.76 -9.79
C CYS A 276 2.55 -4.23 -8.49
N LEU A 277 1.57 -5.14 -8.58
CA LEU A 277 0.84 -5.69 -7.42
C LEU A 277 1.50 -6.95 -6.81
N SER A 278 2.68 -7.34 -7.28
CA SER A 278 3.37 -8.54 -6.80
C SER A 278 3.89 -8.38 -5.37
N ALA A 279 4.38 -7.18 -5.03
CA ALA A 279 4.84 -6.81 -3.70
C ALA A 279 3.74 -6.99 -2.61
N PRO A 280 2.56 -6.36 -2.73
CA PRO A 280 1.50 -6.57 -1.76
C PRO A 280 0.93 -7.99 -1.79
N ALA A 281 0.90 -8.67 -2.95
CA ALA A 281 0.52 -10.09 -3.00
C ALA A 281 1.49 -10.98 -2.20
N LEU A 282 2.80 -10.74 -2.29
CA LEU A 282 3.81 -11.48 -1.53
C LEU A 282 3.68 -11.21 -0.03
N MET A 283 3.59 -9.94 0.37
CA MET A 283 3.51 -9.53 1.77
C MET A 283 2.21 -9.96 2.46
N LEU A 284 1.07 -9.78 1.79
CA LEU A 284 -0.25 -9.95 2.40
C LEU A 284 -0.77 -11.39 2.26
N GLU A 285 -0.50 -12.07 1.15
CA GLU A 285 -0.90 -13.47 0.95
C GLU A 285 0.20 -14.46 1.41
N LYS A 286 1.37 -13.96 1.87
CA LYS A 286 2.53 -14.75 2.31
C LYS A 286 3.00 -15.80 1.28
N GLN A 287 2.82 -15.48 -0.01
CA GLN A 287 3.12 -16.36 -1.13
C GLN A 287 4.61 -16.40 -1.48
N GLY A 288 5.00 -17.40 -2.29
CA GLY A 288 6.33 -17.42 -2.92
C GLY A 288 6.43 -16.41 -4.08
N VAL A 289 7.66 -16.07 -4.49
CA VAL A 289 7.96 -15.06 -5.53
C VAL A 289 7.18 -15.30 -6.83
N VAL A 290 7.26 -16.51 -7.38
CA VAL A 290 6.59 -16.86 -8.65
C VAL A 290 5.07 -16.85 -8.52
N ALA A 291 4.54 -17.30 -7.38
CA ALA A 291 3.11 -17.28 -7.10
C ALA A 291 2.59 -15.83 -7.05
N ALA A 292 3.32 -14.93 -6.37
CA ALA A 292 3.00 -13.51 -6.29
C ALA A 292 3.01 -12.81 -7.68
N LEU A 293 3.94 -13.17 -8.57
CA LEU A 293 3.96 -12.65 -9.95
C LEU A 293 2.76 -13.13 -10.76
N ARG A 294 2.44 -14.44 -10.71
CA ARG A 294 1.26 -15.00 -11.39
C ARG A 294 -0.03 -14.38 -10.88
N ARG A 295 -0.08 -14.15 -9.57
CA ARG A 295 -1.19 -13.49 -8.88
C ARG A 295 -1.39 -12.06 -9.36
N SER A 296 -0.32 -11.26 -9.35
CA SER A 296 -0.32 -9.88 -9.88
C SER A 296 -0.79 -9.82 -11.33
N ALA A 297 -0.25 -10.69 -12.18
CA ALA A 297 -0.65 -10.78 -13.58
C ALA A 297 -2.14 -11.14 -13.75
N LYS A 298 -2.69 -12.04 -12.92
CA LYS A 298 -4.12 -12.40 -12.94
C LYS A 298 -5.00 -11.23 -12.54
N LEU A 299 -4.61 -10.46 -11.51
CA LEU A 299 -5.35 -9.30 -11.02
C LEU A 299 -5.38 -8.15 -12.03
N VAL A 300 -4.26 -7.88 -12.70
CA VAL A 300 -4.12 -6.74 -13.63
C VAL A 300 -4.67 -7.02 -15.04
N ARG A 301 -4.73 -8.27 -15.49
CA ARG A 301 -5.02 -8.65 -16.90
C ARG A 301 -6.21 -7.93 -17.55
N ASN A 302 -7.34 -7.81 -16.85
CA ASN A 302 -8.57 -7.22 -17.40
C ASN A 302 -8.83 -5.78 -16.87
N SER A 303 -7.84 -5.18 -16.21
CA SER A 303 -7.91 -3.84 -15.61
C SER A 303 -6.66 -3.01 -15.92
N TRP A 304 -5.86 -3.47 -16.89
CA TRP A 304 -4.52 -2.94 -17.18
C TRP A 304 -4.49 -1.42 -17.36
N TRP A 305 -5.39 -0.85 -18.16
CA TRP A 305 -5.47 0.60 -18.39
C TRP A 305 -5.77 1.40 -17.12
N ARG A 306 -6.65 0.87 -16.25
CA ARG A 306 -6.97 1.52 -14.98
C ARG A 306 -5.78 1.43 -14.01
N THR A 307 -5.14 0.27 -13.92
CA THR A 307 -3.93 0.08 -13.11
C THR A 307 -2.81 0.99 -13.60
N PHE A 308 -2.58 1.06 -14.92
CA PHE A 308 -1.62 1.95 -15.54
C PHE A 308 -1.92 3.41 -15.22
N GLY A 309 -3.15 3.88 -15.41
CA GLY A 309 -3.51 5.27 -15.12
C GLY A 309 -3.31 5.66 -13.66
N ILE A 310 -3.67 4.78 -12.71
CA ILE A 310 -3.47 5.02 -11.27
C ILE A 310 -1.98 5.02 -10.92
N GLN A 311 -1.21 4.08 -11.46
CA GLN A 311 0.24 4.01 -11.24
C GLN A 311 0.98 5.19 -11.87
N LEU A 312 0.58 5.61 -13.08
CA LEU A 312 1.10 6.81 -13.73
C LEU A 312 0.82 8.06 -12.90
N LEU A 313 -0.41 8.20 -12.38
CA LEU A 313 -0.77 9.30 -11.51
C LEU A 313 0.03 9.28 -10.19
N ALA A 314 0.25 8.10 -9.61
CA ALA A 314 1.06 7.93 -8.41
C ALA A 314 2.51 8.36 -8.63
N VAL A 315 3.13 7.90 -9.73
CA VAL A 315 4.47 8.29 -10.14
C VAL A 315 4.54 9.80 -10.37
N LEU A 316 3.61 10.36 -11.14
CA LEU A 316 3.56 11.81 -11.39
C LEU A 316 3.48 12.61 -10.09
N LEU A 317 2.60 12.22 -9.16
CA LEU A 317 2.43 12.89 -7.88
C LEU A 317 3.73 12.81 -7.05
N VAL A 318 4.30 11.62 -6.90
CA VAL A 318 5.55 11.40 -6.16
C VAL A 318 6.70 12.20 -6.77
N THR A 319 6.82 12.23 -8.10
CA THR A 319 7.84 13.01 -8.81
C THR A 319 7.66 14.50 -8.59
N VAL A 320 6.43 15.01 -8.68
CA VAL A 320 6.14 16.44 -8.43
C VAL A 320 6.50 16.82 -7.00
N VAL A 321 6.11 16.01 -6.00
CA VAL A 321 6.50 16.23 -4.59
C VAL A 321 8.02 16.19 -4.43
N GLY A 322 8.67 15.25 -5.12
CA GLY A 322 10.13 15.18 -5.17
C GLY A 322 10.75 16.48 -5.68
N PHE A 323 10.30 17.00 -6.82
CA PHE A 323 10.81 18.26 -7.38
C PHE A 323 10.53 19.48 -6.51
N ILE A 324 9.36 19.55 -5.86
CA ILE A 324 9.02 20.64 -4.95
C ILE A 324 10.04 20.77 -3.81
N VAL A 325 10.56 19.64 -3.32
CA VAL A 325 11.57 19.62 -2.25
C VAL A 325 12.99 19.73 -2.81
N GLN A 326 13.27 19.02 -3.90
CA GLN A 326 14.63 18.88 -4.43
C GLN A 326 15.12 20.12 -5.15
N ILE A 327 14.28 20.81 -5.94
CA ILE A 327 14.71 22.00 -6.66
C ILE A 327 15.22 23.07 -5.69
N PRO A 328 14.47 23.45 -4.62
CA PRO A 328 14.99 24.38 -3.63
C PRO A 328 16.24 23.88 -2.91
N ALA A 329 16.31 22.59 -2.57
CA ALA A 329 17.48 22.01 -1.92
C ALA A 329 18.74 22.12 -2.81
N SER A 330 18.61 21.85 -4.11
CA SER A 330 19.69 22.02 -5.10
C SER A 330 20.10 23.48 -5.27
N VAL A 331 19.16 24.42 -5.29
CA VAL A 331 19.47 25.87 -5.33
C VAL A 331 20.23 26.30 -4.07
N VAL A 332 19.78 25.87 -2.89
CA VAL A 332 20.48 26.17 -1.63
C VAL A 332 21.88 25.55 -1.64
N ALA A 333 22.01 24.31 -2.12
CA ALA A 333 23.29 23.63 -2.23
C ALA A 333 24.27 24.42 -3.12
N SER A 334 23.83 24.82 -4.31
CA SER A 334 24.64 25.58 -5.29
C SER A 334 25.02 26.99 -4.78
N VAL A 335 24.11 27.67 -4.07
CA VAL A 335 24.42 28.95 -3.41
C VAL A 335 25.48 28.77 -2.31
N VAL A 336 25.35 27.74 -1.48
CA VAL A 336 26.30 27.46 -0.39
C VAL A 336 27.67 27.04 -0.93
N ASP A 337 27.71 26.36 -2.08
CA ASP A 337 28.95 25.98 -2.76
C ASP A 337 29.62 27.13 -3.52
N GLY A 338 28.99 28.31 -3.55
CA GLY A 338 29.58 29.53 -4.11
C GLY A 338 29.27 29.78 -5.59
N GLU A 339 28.54 28.90 -6.26
CA GLU A 339 28.12 29.06 -7.67
C GLU A 339 26.93 30.02 -7.84
N GLY A 340 26.25 30.36 -6.74
CA GLY A 340 25.05 31.18 -6.75
C GLY A 340 23.79 30.40 -7.17
N PRO A 341 22.62 31.07 -7.27
CA PRO A 341 21.34 30.38 -7.44
C PRO A 341 21.13 29.81 -8.86
N ALA A 342 21.86 30.34 -9.85
CA ALA A 342 21.87 29.83 -11.21
C ALA A 342 22.95 28.76 -11.44
N GLY A 343 23.84 28.55 -10.46
CA GLY A 343 24.99 27.65 -10.57
C GLY A 343 24.58 26.28 -11.08
N MET A 344 23.55 25.66 -10.49
CA MET A 344 23.03 24.35 -10.92
C MET A 344 22.59 24.25 -12.39
N PHE A 345 22.34 25.36 -13.09
CA PHE A 345 21.92 25.40 -14.49
C PHE A 345 23.04 25.86 -15.44
N THR A 346 24.11 26.43 -14.89
CA THR A 346 25.20 27.06 -15.64
C THR A 346 26.55 26.43 -15.39
N SER A 347 26.71 25.64 -14.33
CA SER A 347 27.95 24.94 -14.03
C SER A 347 28.22 23.92 -15.13
N THR A 348 29.40 24.07 -15.73
CA THR A 348 29.96 23.13 -16.71
C THR A 348 30.91 22.16 -16.01
N ASP A 349 31.38 22.51 -14.81
CA ASP A 349 32.22 21.65 -13.97
C ASP A 349 31.39 20.57 -13.29
N PHE A 350 31.83 19.32 -13.41
CA PHE A 350 31.26 18.17 -12.71
C PHE A 350 31.75 18.07 -11.25
N SER A 351 32.52 19.03 -10.75
CA SER A 351 33.09 19.00 -9.40
C SER A 351 32.02 19.32 -8.34
N VAL A 352 31.28 18.30 -7.92
CA VAL A 352 30.26 18.42 -6.87
C VAL A 352 30.89 18.29 -5.47
N SER A 353 30.86 19.36 -4.67
CA SER A 353 31.36 19.34 -3.30
C SER A 353 30.60 18.38 -2.37
N TRP A 354 31.28 17.88 -1.33
CA TRP A 354 30.61 17.15 -0.23
C TRP A 354 29.51 17.99 0.42
N THR A 355 29.70 19.31 0.50
CA THR A 355 28.69 20.24 1.03
C THR A 355 27.43 20.20 0.16
N TYR A 356 27.59 20.25 -1.16
CA TYR A 356 26.47 20.15 -2.09
C TYR A 356 25.75 18.81 -1.94
N LEU A 357 26.48 17.68 -1.93
CA LEU A 357 25.90 16.34 -1.81
C LEU A 357 25.14 16.15 -0.50
N ILE A 358 25.62 16.73 0.60
CA ILE A 358 24.94 16.66 1.91
C ILE A 358 23.63 17.46 1.89
N ILE A 359 23.63 18.69 1.35
CA ILE A 359 22.44 19.54 1.31
C ILE A 359 21.36 18.93 0.40
N VAL A 360 21.74 18.48 -0.80
CA VAL A 360 20.83 17.76 -1.71
C VAL A 360 20.36 16.44 -1.08
N GLY A 361 21.25 15.73 -0.39
CA GLY A 361 20.89 14.51 0.35
C GLY A 361 19.84 14.77 1.43
N ILE A 362 19.94 15.86 2.19
CA ILE A 362 18.90 16.24 3.17
C ILE A 362 17.56 16.49 2.45
N GLY A 363 17.57 17.20 1.32
CA GLY A 363 16.39 17.38 0.48
C GLY A 363 15.77 16.06 0.02
N ALA A 364 16.61 15.11 -0.41
CA ALA A 364 16.20 13.77 -0.82
C ALA A 364 15.57 12.96 0.31
N VAL A 365 16.12 13.04 1.52
CA VAL A 365 15.57 12.38 2.71
C VAL A 365 14.19 12.95 3.04
N ILE A 366 14.03 14.28 3.02
CA ILE A 366 12.75 14.94 3.29
C ILE A 366 11.71 14.54 2.23
N ALA A 367 12.08 14.55 0.95
CA ALA A 367 11.21 14.13 -0.14
C ALA A 367 10.78 12.67 0.03
N SER A 368 11.72 11.78 0.33
CA SER A 368 11.49 10.34 0.51
C SER A 368 10.61 10.04 1.73
N ALA A 369 10.79 10.78 2.83
CA ALA A 369 9.97 10.62 4.03
C ALA A 369 8.47 10.83 3.76
N VAL A 370 8.13 11.72 2.82
CA VAL A 370 6.74 11.99 2.42
C VAL A 370 6.26 11.04 1.32
N THR A 371 7.10 10.75 0.34
CA THR A 371 6.70 10.02 -0.87
C THR A 371 6.62 8.52 -0.68
N LEU A 372 7.47 7.92 0.18
CA LEU A 372 7.47 6.47 0.41
C LEU A 372 6.13 5.97 0.99
N PRO A 373 5.57 6.55 2.08
CA PRO A 373 4.27 6.13 2.59
C PRO A 373 3.14 6.28 1.58
N LEU A 374 3.18 7.34 0.77
CA LEU A 374 2.17 7.60 -0.24
C LEU A 374 2.21 6.54 -1.35
N SER A 375 3.40 6.24 -1.89
CA SER A 375 3.58 5.22 -2.93
C SER A 375 3.14 3.83 -2.46
N ALA A 376 3.54 3.45 -1.24
CA ALA A 376 3.14 2.19 -0.62
C ALA A 376 1.63 2.13 -0.38
N GLY A 377 1.03 3.24 0.10
CA GLY A 377 -0.41 3.38 0.31
C GLY A 377 -1.19 3.17 -0.98
N ILE A 378 -0.85 3.89 -2.04
CA ILE A 378 -1.53 3.78 -3.34
C ILE A 378 -1.45 2.36 -3.89
N THR A 379 -0.26 1.74 -3.85
CA THR A 379 -0.06 0.39 -4.39
C THR A 379 -0.80 -0.68 -3.58
N ALA A 380 -0.78 -0.59 -2.25
CA ALA A 380 -1.50 -1.51 -1.38
C ALA A 380 -3.03 -1.38 -1.53
N LEU A 381 -3.54 -0.16 -1.64
CA LEU A 381 -4.97 0.08 -1.85
C LEU A 381 -5.45 -0.32 -3.23
N LEU A 382 -4.62 -0.09 -4.26
CA LEU A 382 -4.89 -0.60 -5.60
C LEU A 382 -4.96 -2.13 -5.59
N TYR A 383 -4.07 -2.80 -4.85
CA TYR A 383 -4.14 -4.25 -4.68
C TYR A 383 -5.44 -4.69 -3.97
N MET A 384 -5.84 -4.02 -2.88
CA MET A 384 -7.10 -4.31 -2.18
C MET A 384 -8.33 -4.08 -3.08
N ASP A 385 -8.36 -2.99 -3.85
CA ASP A 385 -9.41 -2.70 -4.83
C ASP A 385 -9.52 -3.81 -5.89
N GLN A 386 -8.38 -4.26 -6.44
CA GLN A 386 -8.39 -5.35 -7.42
C GLN A 386 -8.87 -6.65 -6.80
N ARG A 387 -8.52 -6.92 -5.54
CA ARG A 387 -8.98 -8.11 -4.82
C ARG A 387 -10.49 -8.06 -4.59
N ILE A 388 -11.02 -6.93 -4.12
CA ILE A 388 -12.46 -6.68 -3.97
C ILE A 388 -13.20 -6.94 -5.29
N ARG A 389 -12.77 -6.31 -6.40
CA ARG A 389 -13.43 -6.41 -7.70
C ARG A 389 -13.36 -7.79 -8.35
N ARG A 390 -12.31 -8.57 -8.08
CA ARG A 390 -12.05 -9.86 -8.75
C ARG A 390 -12.46 -11.07 -7.93
N GLU A 391 -12.52 -10.92 -6.62
CA GLU A 391 -12.80 -12.03 -5.70
C GLU A 391 -14.14 -11.90 -5.00
N ALA A 392 -14.90 -10.83 -5.29
CA ALA A 392 -16.22 -10.59 -4.72
C ALA A 392 -16.24 -10.72 -3.19
N LEU A 393 -15.21 -10.17 -2.53
CA LEU A 393 -15.15 -10.05 -1.06
C LEU A 393 -16.41 -9.35 -0.52
N ASP A 394 -17.01 -8.50 -1.36
CA ASP A 394 -18.25 -7.77 -1.16
C ASP A 394 -19.45 -8.70 -0.95
N LEU A 395 -19.48 -9.87 -1.60
CA LEU A 395 -20.53 -10.88 -1.43
C LEU A 395 -20.34 -11.66 -0.12
N GLU A 396 -19.09 -11.97 0.24
CA GLU A 396 -18.79 -12.61 1.53
C GLU A 396 -19.02 -11.65 2.71
N LEU A 397 -18.74 -10.36 2.53
CA LEU A 397 -19.05 -9.30 3.50
C LEU A 397 -20.55 -8.99 3.58
N ALA A 398 -21.28 -9.00 2.47
CA ALA A 398 -22.74 -8.85 2.47
C ALA A 398 -23.43 -10.06 3.16
N ARG A 399 -22.89 -11.26 2.95
CA ARG A 399 -23.32 -12.48 3.64
C ARG A 399 -22.95 -12.46 5.13
N ALA A 400 -21.76 -12.00 5.49
CA ALA A 400 -21.33 -11.83 6.88
C ALA A 400 -22.05 -10.68 7.62
N ALA A 401 -22.57 -9.70 6.89
CA ALA A 401 -23.39 -8.60 7.41
C ALA A 401 -24.90 -8.92 7.44
N GLY A 402 -25.32 -10.15 7.10
CA GLY A 402 -26.70 -10.61 7.25
C GLY A 402 -27.71 -10.03 6.26
N VAL A 403 -27.26 -9.51 5.11
CA VAL A 403 -28.16 -8.88 4.12
C VAL A 403 -29.10 -9.89 3.44
N ASP A 404 -28.77 -11.18 3.47
CA ASP A 404 -29.63 -12.26 2.94
C ASP A 404 -30.85 -12.54 3.85
N ASP A 405 -30.80 -12.22 5.15
CA ASP A 405 -31.92 -12.46 6.09
C ASP A 405 -32.99 -11.37 6.03
N ALA A 406 -32.66 -10.17 5.55
CA ALA A 406 -33.61 -9.05 5.42
C ALA A 406 -34.56 -9.17 4.21
N ALA A 407 -34.28 -10.11 3.28
CA ALA A 407 -35.11 -10.35 2.09
C ALA A 407 -36.13 -11.48 2.28
N SER A 408 -36.16 -12.15 3.43
CA SER A 408 -37.19 -13.15 3.73
C SER A 408 -38.49 -12.44 4.13
N PRO A 409 -39.60 -12.56 3.36
CA PRO A 409 -40.89 -12.03 3.80
C PRO A 409 -41.27 -12.70 5.14
N PRO A 410 -41.83 -11.94 6.11
CA PRO A 410 -42.21 -12.51 7.39
C PRO A 410 -43.21 -13.65 7.17
N PRO A 411 -43.11 -14.76 7.92
CA PRO A 411 -44.05 -15.87 7.80
C PRO A 411 -45.47 -15.34 8.00
N ALA A 412 -46.34 -15.61 7.03
CA ALA A 412 -47.74 -15.22 7.06
C ALA A 412 -48.36 -15.73 8.37
N SER A 413 -48.97 -14.82 9.12
CA SER A 413 -49.72 -15.16 10.32
C SER A 413 -50.83 -16.16 9.95
N PRO A 414 -51.06 -17.24 10.72
CA PRO A 414 -52.21 -18.09 10.47
C PRO A 414 -53.51 -17.27 10.59
N PRO A 415 -54.51 -17.52 9.74
CA PRO A 415 -55.77 -16.79 9.81
C PRO A 415 -56.42 -17.01 11.17
N PRO A 416 -56.94 -15.95 11.82
CA PRO A 416 -57.68 -16.10 13.07
C PRO A 416 -58.93 -16.93 12.77
N GLY A 417 -59.12 -17.98 13.56
CA GLY A 417 -60.19 -18.94 13.35
C GLY A 417 -61.59 -18.34 13.39
N SER A 418 -62.43 -18.82 12.49
CA SER A 418 -63.88 -18.96 12.62
C SER A 418 -64.38 -19.88 11.52
#